data_AF-A0A1C6V1G6-F1
#
_entry.id   AF-A0A1C6V1G6-F1
#
_cell.length_a   1.000
_cell.length_b   1.000
_cell.length_c   1.000
_cell.angle_alpha   90.00
_cell.angle_beta   90.00
_cell.angle_gamma   90.00
#
_symmetry.space_group_name_H-M   'P 1'
#
loop_
_entity.id
_entity.type
_entity.pdbx_description
1 polymer ?
#
loop_
_entity_poly.entity_id
_entity_poly.type
_entity_poly.pdbx_seq_one_letter_code
_entity_poly.pdbx_strand_id
1 'polypeptide(L)'
;MPRTTVRVLSALSASVLTATLGVLAVTAPAQAAARDGICDTGEFCYYYNSDHAGSVSDHTGSLANYGTTQPDCYEFKGAGAGQGLCIKNNAASVWNRTSSTVRVYYNSDYDASYAHQDFAPGAKTNLNATLKNNNASHQLISGTSYPAKDDYPYKGQSTGIDPWNFWKGQCTSFAAWALRSRVGVPFNNQYGGAMWGNAKDWVAAAGRAGVPVYNSPKAGDIAVSQGGTYGHVAFVTSVNSNGTFEVDEYNYNVAVAYSHRTVSVGTANNQFSKFIRFK
;
A
#
# COMPACT_ATOMS: atom_id res chain seq x y z
N MET A 1 -77.14 37.73 15.36
CA MET A 1 -76.65 38.25 16.66
C MET A 1 -77.03 37.25 17.75
N PRO A 2 -76.27 37.04 18.85
CA PRO A 2 -74.82 37.01 19.11
C PRO A 2 -74.37 35.57 19.55
N ARG A 3 -73.15 35.06 19.30
CA ARG A 3 -71.80 35.32 19.87
C ARG A 3 -71.49 34.56 21.19
N THR A 4 -70.34 33.85 21.17
CA THR A 4 -69.46 33.44 22.30
C THR A 4 -69.95 32.28 23.19
N THR A 5 -69.17 31.28 23.64
CA THR A 5 -67.70 31.04 23.70
C THR A 5 -67.43 29.55 24.00
N VAL A 6 -66.27 29.05 23.55
CA VAL A 6 -65.74 27.69 23.76
C VAL A 6 -65.13 27.52 25.15
N ARG A 7 -65.26 26.33 25.76
CA ARG A 7 -64.24 25.67 26.60
C ARG A 7 -64.69 24.24 26.97
N VAL A 8 -64.05 23.23 26.39
CA VAL A 8 -64.08 21.86 26.92
C VAL A 8 -62.66 21.48 27.28
N LEU A 9 -62.42 21.27 28.58
CA LEU A 9 -61.25 20.60 29.10
C LEU A 9 -61.38 19.10 28.83
N SER A 10 -60.35 18.49 28.26
CA SER A 10 -60.10 17.06 28.41
C SER A 10 -58.61 16.82 28.53
N ALA A 11 -58.23 16.24 29.65
CA ALA A 11 -56.88 15.85 30.03
C ALA A 11 -56.31 14.82 29.06
N LEU A 12 -55.03 14.97 28.71
CA LEU A 12 -54.23 13.92 28.09
C LEU A 12 -52.97 13.72 28.92
N SER A 13 -52.86 12.48 29.39
CA SER A 13 -51.85 11.90 30.26
C SER A 13 -50.44 12.08 29.71
N ALA A 14 -49.52 12.52 30.58
CA ALA A 14 -48.10 12.55 30.31
C ALA A 14 -47.50 11.15 30.48
N SER A 15 -47.26 10.46 29.37
CA SER A 15 -46.43 9.25 29.32
C SER A 15 -45.02 9.66 28.91
N VAL A 16 -44.11 9.73 29.88
CA VAL A 16 -42.68 9.95 29.65
C VAL A 16 -42.09 8.64 29.11
N LEU A 17 -41.93 8.54 27.80
CA LEU A 17 -41.14 7.49 27.16
C LEU A 17 -39.73 8.04 26.89
N THR A 18 -38.79 7.75 27.79
CA THR A 18 -37.36 7.97 27.54
C THR A 18 -36.87 6.94 26.52
N ALA A 19 -36.79 7.35 25.25
CA ALA A 19 -36.12 6.57 24.22
C ALA A 19 -34.62 6.89 24.26
N THR A 20 -33.83 6.02 24.89
CA THR A 20 -32.37 6.06 24.77
C THR A 20 -31.99 5.64 23.35
N LEU A 21 -31.59 6.58 22.51
CA LEU A 21 -30.91 6.28 21.25
C LEU A 21 -29.57 5.60 21.58
N GLY A 22 -29.52 4.28 21.43
CA GLY A 22 -28.26 3.55 21.32
C GLY A 22 -27.59 3.93 20.00
N VAL A 23 -26.58 4.78 20.05
CA VAL A 23 -25.70 5.05 18.90
C VAL A 23 -24.87 3.80 18.69
N LEU A 24 -25.29 2.96 17.74
CA LEU A 24 -24.42 1.92 17.19
C LEU A 24 -23.28 2.64 16.48
N ALA A 25 -22.11 2.68 17.12
CA ALA A 25 -20.87 3.05 16.49
C ALA A 25 -20.54 2.00 15.42
N VAL A 26 -20.97 2.26 14.18
CA VAL A 26 -20.46 1.53 13.02
C VAL A 26 -19.00 1.91 12.88
N THR A 27 -18.10 1.00 13.20
CA THR A 27 -16.68 1.14 12.86
C THR A 27 -16.58 1.11 11.33
N ALA A 28 -16.45 2.28 10.71
CA ALA A 28 -16.06 2.38 9.31
C ALA A 28 -14.73 1.63 9.11
N PRO A 29 -14.54 0.91 7.98
CA PRO A 29 -13.28 0.23 7.75
C PRO A 29 -12.14 1.25 7.60
N ALA A 30 -10.94 0.76 7.90
CA ALA A 30 -9.68 1.48 7.97
C ALA A 30 -9.44 2.46 6.81
N GLN A 31 -9.20 3.72 7.19
CA GLN A 31 -8.61 4.84 6.45
C GLN A 31 -8.55 4.67 4.92
N ALA A 32 -9.62 5.09 4.24
CA ALA A 32 -9.41 5.81 2.98
C ALA A 32 -8.46 6.96 3.32
N ALA A 33 -7.38 7.18 2.56
CA ALA A 33 -6.69 8.45 2.69
C ALA A 33 -7.74 9.56 2.62
N ALA A 34 -7.52 10.60 3.41
CA ALA A 34 -8.41 11.73 3.42
C ALA A 34 -8.52 12.19 1.97
N ARG A 35 -9.69 11.95 1.35
CA ARG A 35 -10.03 12.33 -0.03
C ARG A 35 -10.06 13.86 -0.10
N ASP A 36 -8.91 14.48 0.10
CA ASP A 36 -8.74 15.85 0.59
C ASP A 36 -8.32 16.81 -0.52
N GLY A 37 -8.05 16.27 -1.73
CA GLY A 37 -7.68 17.07 -2.88
C GLY A 37 -6.22 17.53 -2.87
N ILE A 38 -5.38 16.93 -2.02
CA ILE A 38 -3.93 17.05 -2.02
C ILE A 38 -3.37 15.71 -2.53
N CYS A 39 -2.28 15.75 -3.29
CA CYS A 39 -1.65 14.53 -3.79
C CYS A 39 -0.47 14.16 -2.89
N ASP A 40 -0.71 13.34 -1.87
CA ASP A 40 0.24 12.94 -0.84
C ASP A 40 1.08 11.71 -1.20
N THR A 41 2.07 11.41 -0.36
CA THR A 41 2.88 10.20 -0.51
C THR A 41 2.01 8.97 -0.27
N GLY A 42 2.05 8.00 -1.18
CA GLY A 42 1.23 6.79 -1.10
C GLY A 42 -0.02 6.82 -1.98
N GLU A 43 -0.28 7.92 -2.70
CA GLU A 43 -1.50 8.10 -3.49
C GLU A 43 -1.27 8.07 -5.00
N PHE A 44 -2.31 7.70 -5.74
CA PHE A 44 -2.44 7.89 -7.17
C PHE A 44 -3.45 9.01 -7.42
N CYS A 45 -2.98 10.08 -8.07
CA CYS A 45 -3.75 11.31 -8.18
C CYS A 45 -4.08 11.62 -9.63
N TYR A 46 -5.34 11.94 -9.89
CA TYR A 46 -5.83 12.51 -11.14
C TYR A 46 -5.88 14.04 -11.05
N TYR A 47 -5.56 14.68 -12.17
CA TYR A 47 -5.70 16.11 -12.35
C TYR A 47 -6.65 16.37 -13.52
N TYR A 48 -7.55 17.34 -13.32
CA TYR A 48 -8.56 17.69 -14.32
C TYR A 48 -7.95 18.16 -15.64
N ASN A 49 -6.85 18.91 -15.59
CA ASN A 49 -6.16 19.40 -16.78
C ASN A 49 -4.82 18.68 -17.02
N SER A 50 -4.28 18.87 -18.23
CA SER A 50 -2.93 18.44 -18.55
C SER A 50 -1.90 19.17 -17.68
N ASP A 51 -0.70 18.59 -17.62
CA ASP A 51 0.46 19.13 -16.93
C ASP A 51 0.23 19.33 -15.42
N HIS A 52 -0.64 18.49 -14.84
CA HIS A 52 -0.97 18.45 -13.41
C HIS A 52 -1.62 19.75 -12.91
N ALA A 53 -2.43 20.37 -13.77
CA ALA A 53 -3.19 21.57 -13.46
C ALA A 53 -4.66 21.26 -13.13
N GLY A 54 -5.35 22.22 -12.52
CA GLY A 54 -6.75 22.10 -12.12
C GLY A 54 -6.93 21.33 -10.80
N SER A 55 -8.18 20.95 -10.55
CA SER A 55 -8.57 20.22 -9.35
C SER A 55 -7.99 18.79 -9.33
N VAL A 56 -7.79 18.26 -8.13
CA VAL A 56 -7.12 16.98 -7.87
C VAL A 56 -8.09 15.97 -7.28
N SER A 57 -7.91 14.72 -7.69
CA SER A 57 -8.59 13.56 -7.13
C SER A 57 -7.56 12.51 -6.72
N ASP A 58 -7.39 12.28 -5.44
CA ASP A 58 -6.36 11.44 -4.80
C ASP A 58 -6.89 10.04 -4.41
N HIS A 59 -6.10 8.99 -4.53
CA HIS A 59 -6.56 7.62 -4.25
C HIS A 59 -5.45 6.74 -3.68
N THR A 60 -5.72 5.98 -2.63
CA THR A 60 -4.74 4.99 -2.09
C THR A 60 -4.89 3.59 -2.65
N GLY A 61 -6.03 3.26 -3.25
CA GLY A 61 -6.34 1.90 -3.69
C GLY A 61 -6.95 1.84 -5.07
N SER A 62 -7.00 0.63 -5.62
CA SER A 62 -7.61 0.35 -6.92
C SER A 62 -9.11 0.66 -6.90
N LEU A 63 -9.60 1.29 -7.97
CA LEU A 63 -11.01 1.57 -8.18
C LEU A 63 -11.50 0.94 -9.47
N ALA A 64 -12.37 -0.07 -9.34
CA ALA A 64 -12.98 -0.77 -10.48
C ALA A 64 -13.96 0.14 -11.23
N ASN A 65 -14.54 1.15 -10.58
CA ASN A 65 -15.48 2.06 -11.23
C ASN A 65 -15.45 3.43 -10.54
N TYR A 66 -15.28 4.49 -11.32
CA TYR A 66 -15.31 5.86 -10.82
C TYR A 66 -16.71 6.41 -10.55
N GLY A 67 -17.75 5.73 -11.02
CA GLY A 67 -19.11 6.28 -11.07
C GLY A 67 -19.23 7.39 -12.12
N THR A 68 -20.48 7.80 -12.40
CA THR A 68 -20.79 8.77 -13.48
C THR A 68 -21.42 10.06 -12.98
N THR A 69 -22.02 10.04 -11.79
CA THR A 69 -22.82 11.16 -11.26
C THR A 69 -22.63 11.28 -9.76
N GLN A 70 -22.59 12.52 -9.26
CA GLN A 70 -22.67 12.79 -7.82
C GLN A 70 -24.04 12.35 -7.27
N PRO A 71 -24.11 11.86 -6.01
CA PRO A 71 -23.01 11.76 -5.04
C PRO A 71 -22.14 10.51 -5.18
N ASP A 72 -22.49 9.60 -6.08
CA ASP A 72 -21.93 8.23 -6.12
C ASP A 72 -20.60 8.12 -6.87
N CYS A 73 -20.19 9.17 -7.59
CA CYS A 73 -18.93 9.19 -8.32
C CYS A 73 -17.77 9.70 -7.46
N TYR A 74 -16.58 9.24 -7.79
CA TYR A 74 -15.35 9.87 -7.34
C TYR A 74 -15.17 11.18 -8.10
N GLU A 75 -15.09 12.29 -7.37
CA GLU A 75 -14.95 13.64 -7.91
C GLU A 75 -13.54 14.20 -7.74
N PHE A 76 -13.22 15.28 -8.44
CA PHE A 76 -12.06 16.11 -8.10
C PHE A 76 -12.40 16.98 -6.87
N LYS A 77 -11.63 16.83 -5.80
CA LYS A 77 -11.85 17.47 -4.50
C LYS A 77 -11.03 18.74 -4.31
N GLY A 78 -9.84 18.81 -4.91
CA GLY A 78 -8.93 19.94 -4.74
C GLY A 78 -9.51 21.26 -5.28
N ALA A 79 -8.97 22.39 -4.84
CA ALA A 79 -9.37 23.68 -5.40
C ALA A 79 -8.97 23.80 -6.88
N GLY A 80 -9.81 24.46 -7.69
CA GLY A 80 -9.48 24.83 -9.07
C GLY A 80 -10.45 24.29 -10.12
N ALA A 81 -10.09 24.44 -11.39
CA ALA A 81 -10.91 24.01 -12.51
C ALA A 81 -11.22 22.50 -12.43
N GLY A 82 -12.50 22.15 -12.55
CA GLY A 82 -12.97 20.76 -12.47
C GLY A 82 -13.39 20.29 -11.08
N GLN A 83 -13.28 21.14 -10.04
CA GLN A 83 -13.72 20.78 -8.68
C GLN A 83 -15.20 20.37 -8.67
N GLY A 84 -15.51 19.26 -8.00
CA GLY A 84 -16.85 18.67 -7.90
C GLY A 84 -17.30 17.86 -9.12
N LEU A 85 -16.52 17.84 -10.21
CA LEU A 85 -16.82 16.99 -11.36
C LEU A 85 -16.33 15.57 -11.12
N CYS A 86 -17.08 14.58 -11.62
CA CYS A 86 -16.66 13.19 -11.60
C CYS A 86 -15.37 12.97 -12.40
N ILE A 87 -14.47 12.11 -11.92
CA ILE A 87 -13.21 11.75 -12.61
C ILE A 87 -13.48 11.13 -13.97
N LYS A 88 -14.52 10.27 -14.06
CA LYS A 88 -14.81 9.49 -15.25
C LYS A 88 -14.88 10.40 -16.47
N ASN A 89 -14.02 10.10 -17.44
CA ASN A 89 -13.89 10.84 -18.70
C ASN A 89 -13.52 12.34 -18.56
N ASN A 90 -12.98 12.76 -17.43
CA ASN A 90 -12.61 14.16 -17.18
C ASN A 90 -11.15 14.34 -16.73
N ALA A 91 -10.42 13.26 -16.46
CA ALA A 91 -9.01 13.37 -16.08
C ALA A 91 -8.07 13.47 -17.29
N ALA A 92 -7.09 14.36 -17.20
CA ALA A 92 -6.14 14.63 -18.27
C ALA A 92 -4.67 14.33 -17.93
N SER A 93 -4.30 14.32 -16.65
CA SER A 93 -2.97 13.93 -16.20
C SER A 93 -2.99 13.25 -14.85
N VAL A 94 -1.89 12.56 -14.52
CA VAL A 94 -1.78 11.76 -13.30
C VAL A 94 -0.43 11.91 -12.62
N TRP A 95 -0.43 11.74 -11.30
CA TRP A 95 0.79 11.56 -10.53
C TRP A 95 0.69 10.30 -9.69
N ASN A 96 1.55 9.33 -9.98
CA ASN A 96 1.70 8.12 -9.17
C ASN A 96 2.71 8.36 -8.04
N ARG A 97 2.22 8.66 -6.85
CA ARG A 97 3.02 8.72 -5.61
C ARG A 97 2.93 7.43 -4.79
N THR A 98 2.34 6.38 -5.34
CA THR A 98 2.34 5.03 -4.76
C THR A 98 3.68 4.32 -5.00
N SER A 99 3.89 3.17 -4.32
CA SER A 99 5.02 2.26 -4.58
C SER A 99 4.75 1.23 -5.69
N SER A 100 3.55 1.22 -6.26
CA SER A 100 3.10 0.25 -7.27
C SER A 100 3.05 0.88 -8.66
N THR A 101 3.12 0.06 -9.71
CA THR A 101 2.69 0.53 -11.03
C THR A 101 1.18 0.70 -10.99
N VAL A 102 0.66 1.84 -11.43
CA VAL A 102 -0.79 2.03 -11.57
C VAL A 102 -1.14 1.91 -13.04
N ARG A 103 -2.10 1.04 -13.35
CA ARG A 103 -2.71 0.95 -14.68
C ARG A 103 -4.02 1.69 -14.66
N VAL A 104 -4.16 2.66 -15.55
CA VAL A 104 -5.43 3.35 -15.81
C VAL A 104 -6.08 2.73 -17.03
N TYR A 105 -7.37 2.42 -16.92
CA TYR A 105 -8.14 1.77 -17.96
C TYR A 105 -9.15 2.73 -18.55
N TYR A 106 -9.39 2.55 -19.85
CA TYR A 106 -10.45 3.26 -20.56
C TYR A 106 -11.83 2.84 -20.03
N ASN A 107 -12.02 1.54 -19.81
CA ASN A 107 -13.26 0.95 -19.33
C ASN A 107 -13.29 0.80 -17.80
N SER A 108 -14.50 0.59 -17.28
CA SER A 108 -14.71 0.15 -15.89
C SER A 108 -14.28 -1.31 -15.71
N ASP A 109 -14.31 -1.79 -14.47
CA ASP A 109 -14.07 -3.17 -14.05
C ASP A 109 -12.67 -3.70 -14.41
N TYR A 110 -11.70 -2.80 -14.54
CA TYR A 110 -10.33 -3.10 -14.98
C TYR A 110 -10.29 -3.77 -16.37
N ASP A 111 -11.29 -3.51 -17.21
CA ASP A 111 -11.36 -4.09 -18.53
C ASP A 111 -10.27 -3.50 -19.44
N ALA A 112 -9.29 -4.36 -19.74
CA ALA A 112 -8.14 -4.05 -20.58
C ALA A 112 -8.39 -4.29 -22.08
N SER A 113 -9.59 -4.72 -22.49
CA SER A 113 -9.88 -5.16 -23.86
C SER A 113 -9.71 -4.06 -24.91
N TYR A 114 -9.91 -2.78 -24.53
CA TYR A 114 -9.77 -1.64 -25.43
C TYR A 114 -8.42 -0.93 -25.26
N ALA A 115 -8.22 -0.22 -24.14
CA ALA A 115 -7.01 0.56 -23.92
C ALA A 115 -6.71 0.74 -22.42
N HIS A 116 -5.42 0.79 -22.11
CA HIS A 116 -4.91 1.11 -20.79
C HIS A 116 -3.55 1.82 -20.89
N GLN A 117 -3.12 2.46 -19.80
CA GLN A 117 -1.81 3.08 -19.68
C GLN A 117 -1.22 2.81 -18.30
N ASP A 118 0.06 2.43 -18.27
CA ASP A 118 0.80 2.13 -17.06
C ASP A 118 1.66 3.31 -16.61
N PHE A 119 1.64 3.55 -15.30
CA PHE A 119 2.38 4.60 -14.64
C PHE A 119 3.25 3.98 -13.57
N ALA A 120 4.56 3.93 -13.81
CA ALA A 120 5.53 3.45 -12.82
C ALA A 120 5.49 4.28 -11.52
N PRO A 121 5.98 3.75 -10.39
CA PRO A 121 6.13 4.54 -9.16
C PRO A 121 6.88 5.85 -9.42
N GLY A 122 6.33 6.98 -8.94
CA GLY A 122 6.88 8.32 -9.14
C GLY A 122 6.52 8.99 -10.47
N ALA A 123 5.87 8.29 -11.41
CA ALA A 123 5.51 8.86 -12.70
C ALA A 123 4.55 10.05 -12.53
N LYS A 124 4.91 11.18 -13.11
CA LYS A 124 4.13 12.43 -13.12
C LYS A 124 3.99 12.88 -14.57
N THR A 125 2.89 12.52 -15.23
CA THR A 125 2.75 12.67 -16.68
C THR A 125 1.29 12.85 -17.13
N ASN A 126 1.13 13.32 -18.37
CA ASN A 126 -0.16 13.37 -19.04
C ASN A 126 -0.66 11.97 -19.39
N LEU A 127 -1.99 11.79 -19.34
CA LEU A 127 -2.63 10.65 -19.98
C LEU A 127 -2.41 10.76 -21.50
N ASN A 128 -2.20 9.62 -22.16
CA ASN A 128 -2.06 9.59 -23.61
C ASN A 128 -3.36 10.00 -24.31
N ALA A 129 -3.31 10.22 -25.62
CA ALA A 129 -4.46 10.71 -26.38
C ALA A 129 -5.71 9.82 -26.27
N THR A 130 -5.55 8.51 -26.05
CA THR A 130 -6.66 7.57 -25.91
C THR A 130 -7.33 7.66 -24.53
N LEU A 131 -6.55 7.84 -23.46
CA LEU A 131 -7.04 7.80 -22.08
C LEU A 131 -7.37 9.18 -21.50
N LYS A 132 -6.80 10.26 -22.07
CA LYS A 132 -7.13 11.63 -21.68
C LYS A 132 -8.61 11.85 -21.91
N ASN A 133 -9.31 12.23 -20.84
CA ASN A 133 -10.76 12.42 -20.81
C ASN A 133 -11.56 11.15 -21.22
N ASN A 134 -10.97 9.96 -21.17
CA ASN A 134 -11.65 8.70 -21.43
C ASN A 134 -11.08 7.61 -20.53
N ASN A 135 -11.38 7.69 -19.24
CA ASN A 135 -10.90 6.77 -18.22
C ASN A 135 -12.01 6.48 -17.21
N ALA A 136 -12.06 5.25 -16.73
CA ALA A 136 -13.19 4.79 -15.92
C ALA A 136 -12.82 3.83 -14.77
N SER A 137 -11.59 3.31 -14.74
CA SER A 137 -11.05 2.52 -13.63
C SER A 137 -9.53 2.58 -13.55
N HIS A 138 -8.95 2.26 -12.39
CA HIS A 138 -7.51 2.08 -12.24
C HIS A 138 -7.16 0.99 -11.24
N GLN A 139 -6.10 0.26 -11.54
CA GLN A 139 -5.59 -0.80 -10.68
C GLN A 139 -4.16 -0.50 -10.27
N LEU A 140 -3.89 -0.55 -8.98
CA LEU A 140 -2.53 -0.70 -8.47
C LEU A 140 -2.09 -2.12 -8.83
N ILE A 141 -1.32 -2.23 -9.91
CA ILE A 141 -0.64 -3.47 -10.28
C ILE A 141 0.59 -3.53 -9.40
N SER A 142 0.49 -4.26 -8.29
CA SER A 142 1.63 -4.54 -7.41
C SER A 142 2.81 -4.96 -8.30
N GLY A 143 3.91 -4.20 -8.22
CA GLY A 143 5.15 -4.57 -8.89
C GLY A 143 5.57 -5.98 -8.48
N THR A 144 6.27 -6.69 -9.37
CA THR A 144 6.84 -8.04 -9.20
C THR A 144 6.45 -8.74 -7.90
N SER A 145 5.36 -9.51 -7.89
CA SER A 145 5.02 -10.34 -6.73
C SER A 145 5.85 -11.63 -6.74
N TYR A 146 6.32 -12.05 -5.56
CA TYR A 146 6.94 -13.35 -5.36
C TYR A 146 5.97 -14.28 -4.64
N PRO A 147 5.77 -15.52 -5.14
CA PRO A 147 4.86 -16.45 -4.48
C PRO A 147 5.37 -16.78 -3.07
N ALA A 148 4.52 -16.58 -2.08
CA ALA A 148 4.77 -16.98 -0.70
C ALA A 148 4.93 -18.50 -0.64
N LYS A 149 6.11 -18.97 -0.24
CA LYS A 149 6.40 -20.39 -0.18
C LYS A 149 7.60 -20.65 0.70
N ASP A 150 7.51 -21.72 1.49
CA ASP A 150 8.70 -22.34 2.04
C ASP A 150 9.36 -23.20 0.97
N ASP A 151 10.35 -22.66 0.27
CA ASP A 151 11.18 -23.31 -0.75
C ASP A 151 12.68 -23.15 -0.45
N TYR A 152 12.99 -22.69 0.76
CA TYR A 152 14.34 -22.66 1.31
C TYR A 152 14.96 -24.07 1.34
N PRO A 153 16.19 -24.29 0.88
CA PRO A 153 16.78 -25.63 0.81
C PRO A 153 17.19 -26.21 2.17
N TYR A 154 17.30 -25.39 3.22
CA TYR A 154 17.76 -25.81 4.55
C TYR A 154 16.67 -25.74 5.62
N LYS A 155 15.41 -26.01 5.24
CA LYS A 155 14.27 -26.03 6.17
C LYS A 155 14.56 -26.91 7.38
N GLY A 156 14.32 -26.37 8.57
CA GLY A 156 14.54 -27.08 9.84
C GLY A 156 16.01 -27.39 10.17
N GLN A 157 16.99 -26.97 9.37
CA GLN A 157 18.41 -27.15 9.69
C GLN A 157 18.93 -25.98 10.51
N SER A 158 19.38 -26.25 11.72
CA SER A 158 19.85 -25.24 12.69
C SER A 158 21.37 -25.15 12.82
N THR A 159 22.12 -26.03 12.17
CA THR A 159 23.57 -26.16 12.30
C THR A 159 24.28 -26.07 10.95
N GLY A 160 25.52 -25.58 10.99
CA GLY A 160 26.38 -25.43 9.82
C GLY A 160 26.18 -24.12 9.06
N ILE A 161 27.21 -23.77 8.30
CA ILE A 161 27.25 -22.58 7.45
C ILE A 161 26.79 -22.98 6.04
N ASP A 162 25.96 -22.15 5.42
CA ASP A 162 25.48 -22.33 4.05
C ASP A 162 26.49 -21.80 3.00
N PRO A 163 26.27 -22.06 1.69
CA PRO A 163 27.14 -21.59 0.62
C PRO A 163 27.21 -20.06 0.44
N TRP A 164 26.30 -19.29 1.07
CA TRP A 164 26.34 -17.82 1.06
C TRP A 164 26.88 -17.23 2.38
N ASN A 165 27.50 -18.10 3.20
CA ASN A 165 28.27 -17.79 4.40
C ASN A 165 27.44 -17.26 5.58
N PHE A 166 26.22 -17.78 5.76
CA PHE A 166 25.39 -17.57 6.95
C PHE A 166 25.06 -18.89 7.65
N TRP A 167 24.62 -18.82 8.91
CA TRP A 167 24.15 -19.98 9.65
C TRP A 167 22.79 -20.43 9.13
N LYS A 168 22.66 -21.72 8.79
CA LYS A 168 21.42 -22.29 8.26
C LYS A 168 20.24 -22.08 9.19
N GLY A 169 19.06 -21.93 8.58
CA GLY A 169 17.79 -21.78 9.29
C GLY A 169 17.59 -20.44 9.99
N GLN A 170 18.58 -19.54 9.92
CA GLN A 170 18.46 -18.18 10.43
C GLN A 170 17.81 -17.24 9.40
N CYS A 171 17.25 -16.12 9.88
CA CYS A 171 16.61 -15.12 9.05
C CYS A 171 17.53 -14.57 7.95
N THR A 172 18.79 -14.30 8.30
CA THR A 172 19.83 -13.82 7.39
C THR A 172 20.17 -14.82 6.29
N SER A 173 20.22 -16.10 6.62
CA SER A 173 20.45 -17.17 5.66
C SER A 173 19.28 -17.30 4.67
N PHE A 174 18.04 -17.29 5.18
CA PHE A 174 16.86 -17.32 4.33
C PHE A 174 16.79 -16.12 3.39
N ALA A 175 16.99 -14.90 3.90
CA ALA A 175 16.96 -13.67 3.12
C ALA A 175 18.01 -13.68 2.00
N ALA A 176 19.22 -14.15 2.31
CA ALA A 176 20.28 -14.30 1.32
C ALA A 176 19.94 -15.33 0.24
N TRP A 177 19.37 -16.48 0.62
CA TRP A 177 18.86 -17.46 -0.35
C TRP A 177 17.75 -16.88 -1.24
N ALA A 178 16.78 -16.17 -0.66
CA ALA A 178 15.66 -15.58 -1.40
C ALA A 178 16.14 -14.57 -2.46
N LEU A 179 17.10 -13.70 -2.11
CA LEU A 179 17.73 -12.79 -3.07
C LEU A 179 18.39 -13.54 -4.23
N ARG A 180 19.13 -14.61 -3.94
CA ARG A 180 19.82 -15.40 -4.96
C ARG A 180 18.85 -16.15 -5.87
N SER A 181 17.88 -16.84 -5.28
CA SER A 181 17.00 -17.76 -6.02
C SER A 181 15.81 -17.07 -6.66
N ARG A 182 15.30 -15.99 -6.07
CA ARG A 182 14.08 -15.31 -6.55
C ARG A 182 14.41 -14.02 -7.31
N VAL A 183 15.39 -13.25 -6.86
CA VAL A 183 15.77 -11.97 -7.49
C VAL A 183 16.94 -12.14 -8.47
N GLY A 184 17.77 -13.17 -8.29
CA GLY A 184 18.95 -13.41 -9.13
C GLY A 184 20.20 -12.64 -8.68
N VAL A 185 20.16 -12.03 -7.50
CA VAL A 185 21.31 -11.28 -6.95
C VAL A 185 22.25 -12.28 -6.29
N PRO A 186 23.54 -12.36 -6.66
CA PRO A 186 24.49 -13.31 -6.08
C PRO A 186 24.97 -12.89 -4.67
N PHE A 187 24.02 -12.54 -3.80
CA PHE A 187 24.23 -12.06 -2.45
C PHE A 187 24.93 -13.10 -1.57
N ASN A 188 25.81 -12.65 -0.70
CA ASN A 188 26.49 -13.46 0.31
C ASN A 188 26.93 -12.54 1.48
N ASN A 189 27.47 -13.13 2.55
CA ASN A 189 27.82 -12.40 3.76
C ASN A 189 28.99 -11.39 3.59
N GLN A 190 29.60 -11.34 2.41
CA GLN A 190 30.67 -10.40 2.01
C GLN A 190 30.28 -9.54 0.80
N TYR A 191 28.98 -9.46 0.46
CA TYR A 191 28.51 -8.81 -0.76
C TYR A 191 28.93 -7.33 -0.81
N GLY A 192 29.44 -6.90 -1.97
CA GLY A 192 29.96 -5.54 -2.17
C GLY A 192 31.20 -5.20 -1.33
N GLY A 193 31.94 -6.22 -0.86
CA GLY A 193 33.13 -6.02 -0.02
C GLY A 193 32.82 -5.67 1.44
N ALA A 194 31.55 -5.65 1.84
CA ALA A 194 31.12 -5.37 3.20
C ALA A 194 30.78 -6.67 3.94
N MET A 195 31.12 -6.76 5.23
CA MET A 195 30.60 -7.81 6.10
C MET A 195 29.16 -7.46 6.52
N TRP A 196 28.21 -8.36 6.24
CA TRP A 196 26.78 -8.16 6.50
C TRP A 196 26.36 -8.65 7.89
N GLY A 197 26.83 -9.83 8.30
CA GLY A 197 26.70 -10.33 9.68
C GLY A 197 25.25 -10.46 10.16
N ASN A 198 24.99 -9.99 11.38
CA ASN A 198 23.66 -10.05 11.98
C ASN A 198 22.70 -9.09 11.29
N ALA A 199 21.41 -9.41 11.29
CA ALA A 199 20.36 -8.63 10.65
C ALA A 199 20.40 -7.12 10.99
N LYS A 200 20.68 -6.75 12.25
CA LYS A 200 20.76 -5.34 12.68
C LYS A 200 21.86 -4.53 11.99
N ASP A 201 22.90 -5.21 11.48
CA ASP A 201 24.06 -4.60 10.85
C ASP A 201 23.86 -4.40 9.33
N TRP A 202 22.79 -5.00 8.75
CA TRP A 202 22.57 -5.03 7.30
C TRP A 202 22.35 -3.64 6.69
N VAL A 203 21.70 -2.71 7.40
CA VAL A 203 21.53 -1.32 6.90
C VAL A 203 22.89 -0.63 6.73
N ALA A 204 23.80 -0.78 7.70
CA ALA A 204 25.13 -0.21 7.63
C ALA A 204 26.00 -0.94 6.58
N ALA A 205 25.85 -2.26 6.46
CA ALA A 205 26.54 -3.05 5.43
C ALA A 205 26.09 -2.69 4.01
N ALA A 206 24.79 -2.50 3.79
CA ALA A 206 24.24 -2.03 2.52
C ALA A 206 24.86 -0.68 2.11
N GLY A 207 24.95 0.27 3.05
CA GLY A 207 25.61 1.56 2.81
C GLY A 207 27.07 1.40 2.38
N ARG A 208 27.85 0.54 3.05
CA ARG A 208 29.24 0.23 2.66
C ARG A 208 29.35 -0.45 1.30
N ALA A 209 28.39 -1.31 0.97
CA ALA A 209 28.32 -2.04 -0.30
C ALA A 209 27.75 -1.20 -1.46
N GLY A 210 27.34 0.06 -1.21
CA GLY A 210 26.70 0.91 -2.21
C GLY A 210 25.28 0.48 -2.60
N VAL A 211 24.62 -0.33 -1.77
CA VAL A 211 23.24 -0.80 -1.98
C VAL A 211 22.27 0.21 -1.34
N PRO A 212 21.31 0.78 -2.10
CA PRO A 212 20.36 1.73 -1.56
C PRO A 212 19.46 1.15 -0.47
N VAL A 213 19.17 1.97 0.54
CA VAL A 213 18.21 1.68 1.62
C VAL A 213 17.07 2.69 1.56
N TYR A 214 15.84 2.18 1.54
CA TYR A 214 14.61 2.95 1.46
C TYR A 214 13.81 2.86 2.76
N ASN A 215 12.87 3.80 2.93
CA ASN A 215 11.87 3.77 4.01
C ASN A 215 10.51 3.23 3.54
N SER A 216 10.39 2.87 2.25
CA SER A 216 9.18 2.30 1.67
C SER A 216 9.47 0.91 1.07
N PRO A 217 8.60 -0.08 1.32
CA PRO A 217 8.79 -1.44 0.82
C PRO A 217 8.55 -1.50 -0.69
N LYS A 218 9.23 -2.44 -1.33
CA LYS A 218 8.92 -2.97 -2.65
C LYS A 218 9.14 -4.47 -2.63
N ALA A 219 8.34 -5.22 -3.37
CA ALA A 219 8.57 -6.64 -3.55
C ALA A 219 9.98 -6.91 -4.11
N GLY A 220 10.67 -7.90 -3.53
CA GLY A 220 12.08 -8.18 -3.78
C GLY A 220 13.06 -7.47 -2.84
N ASP A 221 12.61 -6.48 -2.06
CA ASP A 221 13.44 -5.86 -1.04
C ASP A 221 13.69 -6.81 0.14
N ILE A 222 14.77 -6.55 0.89
CA ILE A 222 14.94 -7.09 2.23
C ILE A 222 14.44 -6.05 3.25
N ALA A 223 13.40 -6.40 3.99
CA ALA A 223 12.91 -5.63 5.12
C ALA A 223 13.81 -5.89 6.34
N VAL A 224 14.21 -4.82 7.05
CA VAL A 224 15.16 -4.89 8.17
C VAL A 224 14.55 -4.28 9.44
N SER A 225 14.63 -5.06 10.53
CA SER A 225 14.42 -4.63 11.90
C SER A 225 15.77 -4.64 12.61
N GLN A 226 16.18 -3.50 13.17
CA GLN A 226 17.44 -3.38 13.90
C GLN A 226 17.27 -3.60 15.41
N GLY A 227 16.04 -3.88 15.87
CA GLY A 227 15.72 -4.10 17.28
C GLY A 227 16.22 -5.45 17.82
N GLY A 228 16.42 -5.53 19.14
CA GLY A 228 16.87 -6.75 19.81
C GLY A 228 18.37 -7.07 19.62
N THR A 229 18.79 -8.24 20.11
CA THR A 229 20.23 -8.62 20.16
C THR A 229 20.86 -8.73 18.77
N TYR A 230 20.14 -9.32 17.81
CA TYR A 230 20.65 -9.65 16.47
C TYR A 230 19.94 -8.89 15.33
N GLY A 231 18.84 -8.18 15.61
CA GLY A 231 17.94 -7.70 14.56
C GLY A 231 17.14 -8.83 13.92
N HIS A 232 16.37 -8.48 12.89
CA HIS A 232 15.65 -9.43 12.06
C HIS A 232 15.56 -8.94 10.61
N VAL A 233 15.61 -9.87 9.65
CA VAL A 233 15.42 -9.58 8.23
C VAL A 233 14.40 -10.51 7.60
N ALA A 234 13.64 -9.99 6.65
CA ALA A 234 12.61 -10.72 5.93
C ALA A 234 12.61 -10.31 4.45
N PHE A 235 12.17 -11.22 3.57
CA PHE A 235 12.05 -10.97 2.14
C PHE A 235 10.65 -10.44 1.82
N VAL A 236 10.54 -9.26 1.19
CA VAL A 236 9.25 -8.67 0.83
C VAL A 236 8.69 -9.39 -0.41
N THR A 237 7.58 -10.08 -0.27
CA THR A 237 6.94 -10.82 -1.38
C THR A 237 5.99 -9.96 -2.20
N SER A 238 5.28 -9.03 -1.56
CA SER A 238 4.36 -8.09 -2.22
C SER A 238 4.12 -6.86 -1.36
N VAL A 239 3.65 -5.77 -1.99
CA VAL A 239 3.17 -4.57 -1.29
C VAL A 239 1.70 -4.38 -1.64
N ASN A 240 0.87 -4.22 -0.60
CA ASN A 240 -0.57 -4.09 -0.68
C ASN A 240 -0.94 -2.61 -0.91
N SER A 241 -2.11 -2.37 -1.50
CA SER A 241 -2.60 -1.01 -1.79
C SER A 241 -2.80 -0.15 -0.55
N ASN A 242 -3.16 -0.76 0.58
CA ASN A 242 -3.35 -0.06 1.87
C ASN A 242 -2.04 0.30 2.59
N GLY A 243 -0.87 0.16 1.94
CA GLY A 243 0.44 0.48 2.50
C GLY A 243 1.04 -0.61 3.40
N THR A 244 0.33 -1.70 3.68
CA THR A 244 0.94 -2.90 4.28
C THR A 244 1.72 -3.69 3.23
N PHE A 245 2.52 -4.65 3.64
CA PHE A 245 3.30 -5.50 2.75
C PHE A 245 3.40 -6.91 3.31
N GLU A 246 3.60 -7.89 2.42
CA GLU A 246 3.76 -9.29 2.79
C GLU A 246 5.24 -9.64 2.84
N VAL A 247 5.62 -10.48 3.80
CA VAL A 247 6.98 -10.99 3.92
C VAL A 247 7.03 -12.50 4.06
N ASP A 248 8.03 -13.10 3.43
CA ASP A 248 8.54 -14.43 3.78
C ASP A 248 9.74 -14.27 4.71
N GLU A 249 9.77 -15.04 5.79
CA GLU A 249 10.86 -14.99 6.75
C GLU A 249 11.09 -16.33 7.43
N TYR A 250 12.25 -16.44 8.07
CA TYR A 250 12.60 -17.58 8.91
C TYR A 250 12.99 -17.11 10.29
N ASN A 251 12.77 -17.95 11.30
CA ASN A 251 13.23 -17.73 12.67
C ASN A 251 12.64 -16.46 13.32
N TYR A 252 11.41 -16.10 12.97
CA TYR A 252 10.67 -14.99 13.58
C TYR A 252 9.86 -15.44 14.80
N ASN A 253 8.81 -16.25 14.60
CA ASN A 253 7.94 -16.75 15.68
C ASN A 253 8.37 -18.11 16.22
N VAL A 254 8.93 -18.95 15.36
CA VAL A 254 9.36 -20.31 15.68
C VAL A 254 10.79 -20.46 15.21
N ALA A 255 11.63 -20.99 16.08
CA ALA A 255 13.04 -21.18 15.77
C ALA A 255 13.20 -22.07 14.53
N VAL A 256 14.04 -21.65 13.59
CA VAL A 256 14.45 -22.44 12.40
C VAL A 256 13.27 -22.82 11.49
N ALA A 257 12.19 -22.02 11.53
CA ALA A 257 10.97 -22.28 10.79
C ALA A 257 10.51 -21.07 9.98
N TYR A 258 9.82 -21.38 8.88
CA TYR A 258 9.20 -20.43 7.97
C TYR A 258 7.98 -19.74 8.59
N SER A 259 7.79 -18.47 8.27
CA SER A 259 6.50 -17.79 8.39
C SER A 259 6.25 -16.85 7.22
N HIS A 260 4.98 -16.66 6.91
CA HIS A 260 4.49 -15.65 5.98
C HIS A 260 3.48 -14.77 6.70
N ARG A 261 3.59 -13.44 6.56
CA ARG A 261 2.64 -12.51 7.19
C ARG A 261 2.59 -11.14 6.52
N THR A 262 1.44 -10.50 6.73
CA THR A 262 1.24 -9.08 6.46
C THR A 262 1.87 -8.23 7.57
N VAL A 263 2.57 -7.18 7.18
CA VAL A 263 3.28 -6.26 8.08
C VAL A 263 3.05 -4.81 7.63
N SER A 264 3.10 -3.89 8.58
CA SER A 264 3.10 -2.44 8.31
C SER A 264 4.48 -1.87 8.58
N VAL A 265 4.83 -0.79 7.88
CA VAL A 265 6.08 -0.06 8.16
C VAL A 265 6.01 0.50 9.58
N GLY A 266 7.08 0.29 10.36
CA GLY A 266 7.12 0.76 11.74
C GLY A 266 8.42 0.38 12.46
N THR A 267 8.59 0.90 13.67
CA THR A 267 9.83 0.79 14.45
C THR A 267 9.72 -0.14 15.66
N ALA A 268 8.56 -0.76 15.89
CA ALA A 268 8.43 -1.79 16.91
C ALA A 268 9.32 -3.00 16.60
N ASN A 269 9.66 -3.80 17.62
CA ASN A 269 10.60 -4.93 17.48
C ASN A 269 10.16 -5.96 16.41
N ASN A 270 8.85 -6.12 16.18
CA ASN A 270 8.27 -7.03 15.18
C ASN A 270 7.94 -6.37 13.83
N GLN A 271 8.26 -5.09 13.66
CA GLN A 271 8.02 -4.30 12.46
C GLN A 271 9.35 -4.00 11.75
N PHE A 272 9.23 -3.55 10.50
CA PHE A 272 10.37 -3.17 9.67
C PHE A 272 10.25 -1.71 9.27
N SER A 273 11.37 -0.98 9.34
CA SER A 273 11.43 0.45 9.01
C SER A 273 12.43 0.78 7.90
N LYS A 274 13.23 -0.20 7.48
CA LYS A 274 14.26 -0.05 6.45
C LYS A 274 14.15 -1.17 5.44
N PHE A 275 14.30 -0.83 4.16
CA PHE A 275 14.15 -1.75 3.04
C PHE A 275 15.37 -1.65 2.14
N ILE A 276 16.17 -2.72 2.08
CA ILE A 276 17.37 -2.79 1.27
C ILE A 276 16.97 -3.29 -0.11
N ARG A 277 17.26 -2.51 -1.15
CA ARG A 277 16.84 -2.79 -2.52
C ARG A 277 18.04 -3.08 -3.40
N PHE A 278 18.10 -4.31 -3.88
CA PHE A 278 19.10 -4.76 -4.83
C PHE A 278 18.62 -4.47 -6.25
N LYS A 279 19.56 -4.18 -7.16
CA LYS A 279 19.28 -3.91 -8.58
C LYS A 279 19.24 -5.19 -9.38
#